data_AF-A0A090IWP4-F1
#
_entry.id   AF-A0A090IWP4-F1
#
_cell.length_a   1.000
_cell.length_b   1.000
_cell.length_c   1.000
_cell.angle_alpha   90.00
_cell.angle_beta   90.00
_cell.angle_gamma   90.00
#
_symmetry.space_group_name_H-M   'P 1'
#
loop_
_entity.id
_entity.type
_entity.pdbx_description
1 polymer ?
#
loop_
_entity_poly.entity_id
_entity_poly.type
_entity_poly.pdbx_seq_one_letter_code
_entity_poly.pdbx_strand_id
1 'polypeptide(L)'
;MSTERSRVPILNETYKSHQEQHSIYIKRRKKLLIRRLTLFFVFVAIVSYTLIKTLYTQATVLNEKQDQLKEVQAEYNQIKENQEILKENITKLQDDEYVGKYARQEYYLSDEGEIIFSIPDKEVDDSVD
;
A
#
# COMPACT_ATOMS: atom_id res chain seq x y z
N MET A 1 -84.03 36.52 -53.09
CA MET A 1 -83.90 35.09 -52.72
C MET A 1 -82.54 34.90 -52.06
N SER A 2 -82.54 34.70 -50.74
CA SER A 2 -81.37 34.48 -49.89
C SER A 2 -81.06 33.00 -49.82
N THR A 3 -79.85 32.58 -50.22
CA THR A 3 -79.36 31.23 -50.01
C THR A 3 -78.55 31.15 -48.72
N GLU A 4 -79.11 30.44 -47.76
CA GLU A 4 -78.59 30.20 -46.42
C GLU A 4 -77.40 29.22 -46.48
N ARG A 5 -76.24 29.63 -45.94
CA ARG A 5 -75.04 28.76 -45.87
C ARG A 5 -74.99 28.07 -44.51
N SER A 6 -75.19 26.75 -44.51
CA SER A 6 -75.02 25.89 -43.34
C SER A 6 -73.58 25.97 -42.80
N ARG A 7 -73.44 26.29 -41.50
CA ARG A 7 -72.16 26.28 -40.75
C ARG A 7 -72.07 24.98 -39.95
N VAL A 8 -71.13 24.12 -40.30
CA VAL A 8 -70.78 22.91 -39.54
C VAL A 8 -69.77 23.22 -38.41
N PRO A 9 -69.78 22.50 -37.28
CA PRO A 9 -69.02 22.87 -36.09
C PRO A 9 -67.55 22.39 -36.12
N ILE A 10 -66.60 23.29 -35.82
CA ILE A 10 -65.13 23.11 -35.83
C ILE A 10 -64.63 22.29 -34.60
N LEU A 11 -65.53 21.62 -33.88
CA LEU A 11 -65.27 21.08 -32.53
C LEU A 11 -64.16 20.01 -32.47
N ASN A 12 -63.99 19.23 -33.54
CA ASN A 12 -63.01 18.13 -33.58
C ASN A 12 -61.57 18.61 -33.80
N GLU A 13 -61.39 19.74 -34.46
CA GLU A 13 -60.06 20.27 -34.82
C GLU A 13 -59.42 20.95 -33.61
N THR A 14 -60.20 21.74 -32.86
CA THR A 14 -59.75 22.39 -31.63
C THR A 14 -59.33 21.35 -30.58
N TYR A 15 -60.13 20.31 -30.33
CA TYR A 15 -59.79 19.26 -29.37
C TYR A 15 -58.51 18.49 -29.74
N LYS A 16 -58.37 18.08 -31.01
CA LYS A 16 -57.16 17.40 -31.51
C LYS A 16 -55.93 18.29 -31.37
N SER A 17 -56.04 19.56 -31.73
CA SER A 17 -54.94 20.52 -31.61
C SER A 17 -54.48 20.72 -30.16
N HIS A 18 -55.40 20.80 -29.19
CA HIS A 18 -55.07 20.88 -27.77
C HIS A 18 -54.41 19.60 -27.24
N GLN A 19 -54.87 18.42 -27.64
CA GLN A 19 -54.25 17.15 -27.26
C GLN A 19 -52.82 17.02 -27.81
N GLU A 20 -52.60 17.44 -29.06
CA GLU A 20 -51.27 17.47 -29.68
C GLU A 20 -50.34 18.44 -28.95
N GLN A 21 -50.80 19.66 -28.66
CA GLN A 21 -50.04 20.65 -27.90
C GLN A 21 -49.66 20.15 -26.50
N HIS A 22 -50.57 19.48 -25.79
CA HIS A 22 -50.28 18.88 -24.49
C HIS A 22 -49.23 17.76 -24.59
N SER A 23 -49.30 16.93 -25.63
CA SER A 23 -48.31 15.88 -25.88
C SER A 23 -46.92 16.47 -26.19
N ILE A 24 -46.87 17.56 -26.96
CA ILE A 24 -45.64 18.28 -27.30
C ILE A 24 -45.04 18.91 -26.03
N TYR A 25 -45.87 19.52 -25.18
CA TYR A 25 -45.44 20.09 -23.90
C TYR A 25 -44.84 19.03 -22.96
N ILE A 26 -45.51 17.88 -22.80
CA ILE A 26 -44.99 16.77 -21.98
C ILE A 26 -43.66 16.25 -22.55
N LYS A 27 -43.56 16.07 -23.87
CA LYS A 27 -42.33 15.62 -24.53
C LYS A 27 -41.18 16.61 -24.31
N ARG A 28 -41.43 17.92 -24.41
CA ARG A 28 -40.44 18.98 -24.14
C ARG A 28 -39.98 18.95 -22.67
N ARG A 29 -40.89 18.85 -21.71
CA ARG A 29 -40.54 18.72 -20.28
C ARG A 29 -39.71 17.47 -20.00
N LYS A 30 -40.13 16.30 -20.53
CA LYS A 30 -39.37 15.04 -20.38
C LYS A 30 -37.97 15.14 -20.97
N LYS A 31 -37.80 15.77 -22.14
CA LYS A 31 -36.50 15.97 -22.78
C LYS A 31 -35.56 16.82 -21.90
N LEU A 32 -36.06 17.88 -21.29
CA LEU A 32 -35.29 18.73 -20.38
C LEU A 32 -34.91 17.99 -19.09
N LEU A 33 -35.84 17.20 -18.53
CA LEU A 33 -35.58 16.37 -17.35
C LEU A 33 -34.51 15.31 -17.63
N ILE A 34 -34.62 14.59 -18.75
CA ILE A 34 -33.62 13.59 -19.18
C ILE A 34 -32.27 14.27 -19.36
N ARG A 35 -32.20 15.45 -20.01
CA ARG A 35 -30.94 16.18 -20.19
C ARG A 35 -30.29 16.57 -18.86
N ARG A 36 -31.09 16.97 -17.87
CA ARG A 36 -30.56 17.29 -16.52
C ARG A 36 -30.08 16.02 -15.80
N LEU A 37 -30.82 14.93 -15.92
CA LEU A 37 -30.48 13.66 -15.29
C LEU A 37 -29.23 13.02 -15.91
N THR A 38 -29.06 13.12 -17.23
CA THR A 38 -27.86 12.62 -17.92
C THR A 38 -26.62 13.40 -17.49
N LEU A 39 -26.71 14.73 -17.34
CA LEU A 39 -25.60 15.54 -16.83
C LEU A 39 -25.24 15.15 -15.38
N PHE A 40 -26.26 14.94 -14.53
CA PHE A 40 -26.03 14.47 -13.16
C PHE A 40 -25.38 13.09 -13.14
N PHE A 41 -25.82 12.16 -13.97
CA PHE A 41 -25.25 10.81 -14.05
C PHE A 41 -23.80 10.84 -14.53
N VAL A 42 -23.47 11.67 -15.52
CA VAL A 42 -22.08 11.87 -15.98
C VAL A 42 -21.22 12.43 -14.85
N PHE A 43 -21.73 13.41 -14.10
CA PHE A 43 -21.00 13.95 -12.95
C PHE A 43 -20.72 12.88 -11.89
N VAL A 44 -21.74 12.10 -11.51
CA VAL A 44 -21.59 11.01 -10.54
C VAL A 44 -20.62 9.95 -11.05
N ALA A 45 -20.65 9.62 -12.35
CA ALA A 45 -19.73 8.66 -12.95
C ALA A 45 -18.26 9.13 -12.90
N ILE A 46 -18.00 10.43 -13.09
CA ILE A 46 -16.65 10.99 -12.95
C ILE A 46 -16.19 10.88 -11.51
N VAL A 47 -17.03 11.29 -10.54
CA VAL A 47 -16.69 11.23 -9.12
C VAL A 47 -16.44 9.78 -8.68
N SER A 48 -17.32 8.84 -9.05
CA SER A 48 -17.14 7.42 -8.71
C SER A 48 -15.89 6.83 -9.35
N TYR A 49 -15.59 7.17 -10.60
CA TYR A 49 -14.36 6.74 -11.25
C TYR A 49 -13.10 7.23 -10.52
N THR A 50 -13.08 8.51 -10.12
CA THR A 50 -11.96 9.05 -9.33
C THR A 50 -11.82 8.35 -7.99
N LEU A 51 -12.93 8.08 -7.31
CA LEU A 51 -12.93 7.41 -6.01
C LEU A 51 -12.40 5.97 -6.12
N ILE A 52 -12.90 5.20 -7.08
CA ILE A 52 -12.45 3.82 -7.34
C ILE A 52 -10.95 3.80 -7.66
N LYS A 53 -10.48 4.72 -8.51
CA LYS A 53 -9.05 4.85 -8.81
C LYS A 53 -8.23 5.11 -7.56
N THR A 54 -8.63 6.09 -6.76
CA THR A 54 -7.88 6.44 -5.53
C THR A 54 -7.82 5.28 -4.55
N LEU A 55 -8.93 4.54 -4.36
CA LEU A 55 -8.97 3.37 -3.49
C LEU A 55 -8.06 2.24 -4.01
N TYR A 56 -8.09 1.97 -5.32
CA TYR A 56 -7.22 0.96 -5.91
C TYR A 56 -5.73 1.32 -5.75
N THR A 57 -5.36 2.57 -6.03
CA THR A 57 -3.97 3.03 -5.88
C THR A 57 -3.52 3.03 -4.42
N GLN A 58 -4.41 3.33 -3.48
CA GLN A 58 -4.06 3.31 -2.05
C GLN A 58 -3.80 1.89 -1.57
N ALA A 59 -4.56 0.90 -2.03
CA ALA A 59 -4.35 -0.50 -1.66
C ALA A 59 -2.99 -1.04 -2.14
N THR A 60 -2.57 -0.69 -3.37
CA THR A 60 -1.26 -1.13 -3.89
C THR A 60 -0.11 -0.42 -3.17
N VAL A 61 -0.24 0.89 -2.95
CA VAL A 61 0.75 1.68 -2.20
C VAL A 61 0.88 1.18 -0.77
N LEU A 62 -0.21 0.80 -0.11
CA LEU A 62 -0.17 0.32 1.27
C LEU A 62 0.59 -1.00 1.40
N ASN A 63 0.40 -1.94 0.47
CA ASN A 63 1.17 -3.19 0.46
C ASN A 63 2.66 -2.92 0.22
N GLU A 64 3.00 -2.10 -0.78
CA GLU A 64 4.39 -1.73 -1.06
C GLU A 64 5.05 -1.06 0.16
N LYS A 65 4.33 -0.18 0.85
CA LYS A 65 4.80 0.48 2.07
C LYS A 65 4.97 -0.50 3.24
N GLN A 66 4.11 -1.51 3.36
CA GLN A 66 4.25 -2.55 4.39
C GLN A 66 5.49 -3.41 4.15
N ASP A 67 5.77 -3.77 2.90
CA ASP A 67 6.95 -4.57 2.57
C ASP A 67 8.23 -3.77 2.77
N GLN A 68 8.27 -2.50 2.34
CA GLN A 68 9.36 -1.56 2.65
C GLN A 68 9.59 -1.42 4.17
N LEU A 69 8.51 -1.32 4.96
CA LEU A 69 8.63 -1.26 6.41
C LEU A 69 9.24 -2.53 7.01
N LYS A 70 8.87 -3.72 6.51
CA LYS A 70 9.44 -4.99 6.99
C LYS A 70 10.93 -5.07 6.68
N GLU A 71 11.33 -4.69 5.47
CA GLU A 71 12.73 -4.69 5.04
C GLU A 71 13.57 -3.73 5.90
N VAL A 72 13.13 -2.48 6.03
CA VAL A 72 13.81 -1.47 6.85
C VAL A 72 13.85 -1.88 8.32
N GLN A 73 12.78 -2.51 8.85
CA GLN A 73 12.77 -3.00 10.23
C GLN A 73 13.76 -4.16 10.43
N ALA A 74 13.89 -5.05 9.45
CA ALA A 74 14.86 -6.15 9.50
C ALA A 74 16.30 -5.60 9.48
N GLU A 75 16.61 -4.67 8.58
CA GLU A 75 17.91 -3.99 8.53
C GLU A 75 18.21 -3.25 9.84
N TYR A 76 17.24 -2.52 10.38
CA TYR A 76 17.37 -1.82 11.65
C TYR A 76 17.72 -2.79 12.79
N ASN A 77 17.03 -3.94 12.87
CA ASN A 77 17.29 -4.93 13.90
C ASN A 77 18.70 -5.53 13.77
N GLN A 78 19.14 -5.84 12.54
CA GLN A 78 20.50 -6.34 12.29
C GLN A 78 21.57 -5.31 12.69
N ILE A 79 21.38 -4.05 12.30
CA ILE A 79 22.31 -2.97 12.67
C ILE A 79 22.36 -2.81 14.19
N LYS A 80 21.21 -2.87 14.86
CA LYS A 80 21.11 -2.76 16.32
C LYS A 80 21.84 -3.90 17.03
N GLU A 81 21.63 -5.14 16.59
CA GLU A 81 22.33 -6.32 17.13
C GLU A 81 23.85 -6.19 16.95
N ASN A 82 24.30 -5.82 15.74
CA ASN A 82 25.71 -5.58 15.48
C ASN A 82 26.29 -4.46 16.37
N GLN A 83 25.52 -3.41 16.62
CA GLN A 83 25.91 -2.32 17.53
C GLN A 83 26.08 -2.83 18.96
N GLU A 84 25.18 -3.67 19.46
CA GLU A 84 25.24 -4.25 20.79
C GLU A 84 26.48 -5.16 20.94
N ILE A 85 26.72 -6.04 19.95
CA ILE A 85 27.90 -6.91 19.89
C ILE A 85 29.20 -6.08 19.87
N LEU A 86 29.27 -5.06 19.01
CA LEU A 86 30.45 -4.19 18.95
C LEU A 86 30.69 -3.48 20.27
N LYS A 87 29.63 -3.01 20.94
CA LYS A 87 29.74 -2.34 22.23
C LYS A 87 30.24 -3.28 23.32
N GLU A 88 29.75 -4.53 23.32
CA GLU A 88 30.24 -5.57 24.22
C GLU A 88 31.71 -5.88 23.96
N ASN A 89 32.11 -6.02 22.70
CA ASN A 89 33.50 -6.27 22.31
C ASN A 89 34.42 -5.11 22.70
N ILE A 90 34.00 -3.87 22.52
CA ILE A 90 34.75 -2.70 23.00
C ILE A 90 34.96 -2.79 24.51
N THR A 91 33.90 -3.14 25.26
CA THR A 91 33.97 -3.27 26.72
C THR A 91 34.95 -4.37 27.13
N LYS A 92 34.89 -5.54 26.47
CA LYS A 92 35.83 -6.65 26.69
C LYS A 92 37.27 -6.29 26.36
N LEU A 93 37.50 -5.60 25.24
CA LEU A 93 38.84 -5.19 24.81
C LEU A 93 39.45 -4.11 25.70
N GLN A 94 38.63 -3.35 26.42
CA GLN A 94 39.08 -2.37 27.41
C GLN A 94 39.36 -2.99 28.79
N ASP A 95 38.99 -4.26 28.99
CA ASP A 95 39.26 -5.01 30.23
C ASP A 95 40.60 -5.74 30.13
N ASP A 96 41.57 -5.31 30.93
CA ASP A 96 42.91 -5.89 30.99
C ASP A 96 42.90 -7.39 31.34
N GLU A 97 41.96 -7.86 32.16
CA GLU A 97 41.84 -9.29 32.51
C GLU A 97 41.42 -10.12 31.29
N TYR A 98 40.48 -9.61 30.50
CA TYR A 98 40.02 -10.26 29.28
C TYR A 98 41.14 -10.31 28.22
N VAL A 99 41.86 -9.19 28.02
CA VAL A 99 43.01 -9.13 27.11
C VAL A 99 44.12 -10.08 27.56
N GLY A 100 44.41 -10.13 28.86
CA GLY A 100 45.38 -11.05 29.44
C GLY A 100 44.98 -12.53 29.24
N LYS A 101 43.70 -12.89 29.40
CA LYS A 101 43.22 -14.25 29.08
C LYS A 101 43.38 -14.60 27.61
N TYR A 102 43.05 -13.67 26.71
CA TYR A 102 43.22 -13.86 25.27
C TYR A 102 44.69 -14.05 24.89
N ALA A 103 45.59 -13.22 25.45
CA ALA A 103 47.04 -13.34 25.26
C ALA A 103 47.59 -14.70 25.73
N ARG A 104 47.12 -15.20 26.89
CA ARG A 104 47.50 -16.52 27.41
C ARG A 104 47.03 -17.67 26.52
N GLN A 105 45.79 -17.58 26.01
CA GLN A 105 45.19 -18.64 25.20
C GLN A 105 45.75 -18.69 23.77
N GLU A 106 45.84 -17.55 23.09
CA GLU A 106 46.15 -17.51 21.65
C GLU A 106 47.64 -17.33 21.37
N TYR A 107 48.38 -16.68 22.29
CA TYR A 107 49.79 -16.33 22.09
C TYR A 107 50.73 -17.03 23.08
N TYR A 108 50.23 -17.93 23.94
CA TYR A 108 51.01 -18.64 24.95
C TYR A 108 51.86 -17.70 25.81
N LEU A 109 51.34 -16.51 26.11
CA LEU A 109 51.97 -15.58 27.05
C LEU A 109 51.60 -15.99 28.49
N SER A 110 52.35 -15.53 29.49
CA SER A 110 52.04 -15.77 30.91
C SER A 110 52.48 -14.58 31.76
N ASP A 111 51.82 -14.34 32.89
CA ASP A 111 52.19 -13.25 33.81
C ASP A 111 53.31 -13.67 34.77
N GLU A 112 53.85 -12.72 35.54
CA GLU A 112 54.90 -12.97 36.52
C GLU A 112 54.48 -14.02 37.56
N GLY A 113 55.16 -15.18 37.54
CA GLY A 113 54.89 -16.30 38.46
C GLY A 113 53.99 -17.40 37.88
N GLU A 114 53.52 -17.28 36.64
CA GLU A 114 52.76 -18.32 35.92
C GLU A 114 53.70 -19.25 35.12
N ILE A 115 53.33 -20.53 34.96
CA ILE A 115 54.09 -21.55 34.21
C ILE A 115 53.22 -22.11 33.09
N ILE A 116 53.73 -22.10 31.86
CA ILE A 116 53.02 -22.60 30.67
C ILE A 116 53.24 -24.12 30.53
N PHE A 117 52.15 -24.86 30.37
CA PHE A 117 52.17 -26.30 30.10
C PHE A 117 51.69 -26.57 28.68
N SER A 118 52.59 -27.02 27.80
CA SER A 118 52.21 -27.51 26.48
C SER A 118 51.81 -28.99 26.59
N ILE A 119 50.53 -29.28 26.38
CA ILE A 119 50.09 -30.67 26.23
C ILE A 119 50.49 -31.07 24.81
N PRO A 120 51.32 -32.12 24.62
CA PRO A 120 51.61 -32.61 23.28
C PRO A 120 50.29 -33.03 22.64
N ASP A 121 50.02 -32.53 21.44
CA ASP A 121 48.87 -32.99 20.66
C ASP A 121 48.92 -34.52 20.63
N LYS A 122 47.82 -35.15 21.02
CA LYS A 122 47.67 -36.59 20.86
C LYS A 122 47.74 -36.86 19.36
N GLU A 123 48.92 -37.20 18.87
CA GLU A 123 49.03 -37.94 17.64
C GLU A 123 48.17 -39.20 17.82
N VAL A 124 47.12 -39.28 17.01
CA VAL A 124 46.36 -40.51 16.83
C VAL A 124 47.38 -41.50 16.27
N ASP A 125 47.85 -42.38 17.13
CA ASP A 125 48.75 -43.47 16.80
C ASP A 125 48.01 -44.48 15.91
N ASP A 126 48.02 -44.22 14.60
CA ASP A 126 47.63 -45.15 13.54
C ASP A 126 48.77 -46.16 13.23
N SER A 127 49.46 -46.68 14.26
CA SER A 127 50.30 -47.87 14.07
C SER A 127 49.52 -49.14 14.40
N VAL A 128 48.83 -49.64 13.38
CA VAL A 128 48.50 -51.07 13.25
C VAL A 128 49.79 -51.80 12.90
N ASP A 129 50.31 -52.60 13.83
CA ASP A 129 51.02 -53.85 13.55
C ASP A 129 50.78 -54.87 14.68
#